data_AF-A0A1U8KP93-F1
#
_entry.id   AF-A0A1U8KP93-F1
#
_cell.length_a   1.000
_cell.length_b   1.000
_cell.length_c   1.000
_cell.angle_alpha   90.00
_cell.angle_beta   90.00
_cell.angle_gamma   90.00
#
_symmetry.space_group_name_H-M   'P 1'
#
loop_
_entity.id
_entity.type
_entity.pdbx_description
1 polymer ?
#
loop_
_entity_poly.entity_id
_entity_poly.type
_entity_poly.pdbx_seq_one_letter_code
_entity_poly.pdbx_strand_id
1 'polypeptide(L)'
;MISVSNHHPFIVKYTPQYEWLSEELKKVDREKTPWLIVLIHMPIYNSNEAHFMEGESMRAVFEEWFVHHRVDVIFAGHVHAYERSYRISNIRYNVSSGECYPVPDKSAPVYITVGDGGNQEGLAGRFLDPQPEYSAFREASYGHSTLEIQNRTHAFYHWNRNDDGKKVATDSFVLHN
;
A
#
# COMPACT_ATOMS: atom_id res chain seq x y z
N MET A 1 12.26 7.59 0.85
CA MET A 1 11.43 6.64 0.09
C MET A 1 12.21 5.36 -0.08
N ILE A 2 11.59 4.21 0.13
CA ILE A 2 12.19 2.88 0.01
C ILE A 2 11.46 2.15 -1.13
N SER A 3 12.19 1.53 -2.05
CA SER A 3 11.60 0.74 -3.14
C SER A 3 11.98 -0.72 -2.96
N VAL A 4 10.99 -1.62 -3.00
CA VAL A 4 11.17 -3.06 -2.80
C VAL A 4 10.70 -3.79 -4.06
N SER A 5 11.47 -4.77 -4.52
CA SER A 5 11.12 -5.55 -5.71
C SER A 5 10.40 -6.83 -5.33
N ASN A 6 9.18 -7.02 -5.83
CA ASN A 6 8.38 -8.25 -5.65
C ASN A 6 8.88 -9.45 -6.47
N HIS A 7 9.84 -9.28 -7.38
CA HIS A 7 10.30 -10.34 -8.27
C HIS A 7 11.73 -10.83 -7.97
N HIS A 8 12.39 -10.22 -6.97
CA HIS A 8 13.66 -10.72 -6.46
C HIS A 8 13.42 -11.58 -5.21
N PRO A 9 14.30 -12.53 -4.89
CA PRO A 9 14.14 -13.35 -3.69
C PRO A 9 14.07 -12.50 -2.40
N PHE A 10 12.93 -12.55 -1.70
CA PHE A 10 12.72 -11.94 -0.38
C PHE A 10 12.13 -12.90 0.65
N ILE A 11 11.56 -14.03 0.20
CA ILE A 11 10.87 -15.01 1.05
C ILE A 11 11.84 -15.76 1.96
N VAL A 12 13.06 -16.02 1.49
CA VAL A 12 14.10 -16.68 2.29
C VAL A 12 14.78 -15.62 3.15
N LYS A 13 14.80 -15.82 4.47
CA LYS A 13 15.59 -14.98 5.38
C LYS A 13 17.04 -14.94 4.89
N TYR A 14 17.69 -13.78 5.01
CA TYR A 14 19.08 -13.54 4.58
C TYR A 14 19.29 -13.41 3.06
N THR A 15 18.24 -13.15 2.28
CA THR A 15 18.47 -12.66 0.90
C THR A 15 19.01 -11.23 0.93
N PRO A 16 19.75 -10.80 -0.11
CA PRO A 16 20.27 -9.43 -0.18
C PRO A 16 19.20 -8.35 0.00
N GLN A 17 17.99 -8.55 -0.55
CA GLN A 17 16.89 -7.59 -0.39
C GLN A 17 16.34 -7.57 1.04
N TYR A 18 16.21 -8.74 1.67
CA TYR A 18 15.72 -8.86 3.04
C TYR A 18 16.66 -8.15 4.02
N GLU A 19 17.97 -8.42 3.92
CA GLU A 19 18.99 -7.80 4.79
C GLU A 19 19.08 -6.30 4.53
N TRP A 20 19.12 -5.90 3.26
CA TRP A 20 19.14 -4.49 2.88
C TRP A 20 17.95 -3.73 3.44
N LEU A 21 16.73 -4.26 3.30
CA LEU A 21 15.52 -3.59 3.78
C LEU A 21 15.51 -3.45 5.31
N SER A 22 15.91 -4.51 6.03
CA SER A 22 16.06 -4.47 7.49
C SER A 22 17.03 -3.37 7.93
N GLU A 23 18.19 -3.26 7.28
CA GLU A 23 19.16 -2.23 7.64
C GLU A 23 18.74 -0.83 7.19
N GLU A 24 18.06 -0.70 6.06
CA GLU A 24 17.61 0.59 5.55
C GLU A 24 16.51 1.20 6.42
N LEU A 25 15.56 0.40 6.91
CA LEU A 25 14.52 0.85 7.83
C LEU A 25 15.09 1.40 9.15
N LYS A 26 16.23 0.87 9.63
CA LYS A 26 16.91 1.35 10.84
C LYS A 26 17.63 2.69 10.64
N LYS A 27 18.00 3.03 9.40
CA LYS A 27 18.70 4.30 9.09
C LYS A 27 17.75 5.49 8.96
N VAL A 28 16.43 5.25 8.92
CA VAL A 28 15.43 6.32 8.76
C VAL A 28 15.43 7.22 9.99
N ASP A 29 15.86 8.46 9.80
CA ASP A 29 15.81 9.53 10.80
C ASP A 29 14.54 10.38 10.57
N ARG A 30 13.50 10.13 11.38
CA ARG A 30 12.18 10.79 11.24
C ARG A 30 12.21 12.28 11.58
N GLU A 31 13.24 12.78 12.27
CA GLU A 31 13.40 14.22 12.52
C GLU A 31 13.87 14.95 11.25
N LYS A 32 14.66 14.28 10.40
CA LYS A 32 15.12 14.83 9.11
C LYS A 32 14.17 14.52 7.96
N THR A 33 13.67 13.30 7.92
CA THR A 33 12.75 12.80 6.90
C THR A 33 11.50 12.24 7.57
N PRO A 34 10.53 13.10 7.92
CA PRO A 34 9.36 12.68 8.69
C PRO A 34 8.51 11.67 7.94
N TRP A 35 8.39 11.78 6.61
CA TRP A 35 7.56 10.89 5.80
C TRP A 35 8.31 9.66 5.32
N LEU A 36 7.90 8.48 5.77
CA LEU A 36 8.39 7.19 5.32
C LEU A 36 7.41 6.56 4.33
N ILE A 37 7.82 6.56 3.06
CA ILE A 37 7.04 6.05 1.93
C ILE A 37 7.74 4.80 1.38
N VAL A 38 6.96 3.73 1.18
CA VAL A 38 7.43 2.49 0.54
C VAL A 38 6.74 2.32 -0.82
N LEU A 39 7.51 1.92 -1.83
CA LEU A 39 7.01 1.53 -3.14
C LEU A 39 7.21 0.03 -3.33
N ILE A 40 6.14 -0.63 -3.75
CA ILE A 40 6.14 -2.04 -4.20
C ILE A 40 5.39 -2.12 -5.53
N HIS A 41 5.58 -3.16 -6.32
CA HIS A 41 4.77 -3.38 -7.51
C HIS A 41 3.47 -4.09 -7.16
N MET A 42 3.55 -5.25 -6.49
CA MET A 42 2.40 -6.08 -6.15
C MET A 42 1.81 -5.64 -4.80
N PRO A 43 0.51 -5.32 -4.73
CA PRO A 43 -0.12 -4.81 -3.51
C PRO A 43 -0.17 -5.86 -2.40
N ILE A 44 0.12 -5.43 -1.17
CA ILE A 44 -0.03 -6.25 0.04
C ILE A 44 -1.51 -6.46 0.41
N TYR A 45 -2.33 -5.42 0.23
CA TYR A 45 -3.78 -5.48 0.38
C TYR A 45 -4.43 -5.16 -0.96
N ASN A 46 -5.30 -6.06 -1.42
CA ASN A 46 -6.00 -5.96 -2.70
C ASN A 46 -7.36 -6.67 -2.58
N SER A 47 -8.45 -5.95 -2.83
CA SER A 47 -9.79 -6.51 -2.90
C SER A 47 -10.31 -6.69 -4.33
N ASN A 48 -9.46 -6.48 -5.34
CA ASN A 48 -9.76 -6.81 -6.72
C ASN A 48 -9.62 -8.34 -6.95
N GLU A 49 -10.45 -8.91 -7.82
CA GLU A 49 -10.31 -10.31 -8.22
C GLU A 49 -9.02 -10.56 -8.99
N ALA A 50 -8.54 -9.56 -9.74
CA ALA A 50 -7.25 -9.63 -10.42
C ALA A 50 -6.12 -9.59 -9.38
N HIS A 51 -5.20 -10.54 -9.49
CA HIS A 51 -4.03 -10.67 -8.60
C HIS A 51 -4.38 -10.76 -7.11
N PHE A 52 -5.57 -11.31 -6.82
CA PHE A 52 -6.02 -11.50 -5.45
C PHE A 52 -5.04 -12.40 -4.68
N MET A 53 -4.62 -11.94 -3.49
CA MET A 53 -3.69 -12.65 -2.60
C MET A 53 -2.26 -12.89 -3.13
N GLU A 54 -1.87 -12.35 -4.29
CA GLU A 54 -0.49 -12.54 -4.79
C GLU A 54 0.57 -11.88 -3.89
N GLY A 55 0.21 -10.79 -3.20
CA GLY A 55 1.07 -10.08 -2.25
C GLY A 55 1.25 -10.75 -0.87
N GLU A 56 0.52 -11.83 -0.58
CA GLU A 56 0.49 -12.45 0.76
C GLU A 56 1.87 -12.93 1.23
N SER A 57 2.69 -13.44 0.31
CA SER A 57 4.06 -13.87 0.63
C SER A 57 4.93 -12.71 1.13
N MET A 58 4.78 -11.52 0.54
CA MET A 58 5.48 -10.32 0.98
C MET A 58 4.89 -9.76 2.27
N ARG A 59 3.55 -9.80 2.41
CA ARG A 59 2.85 -9.42 3.63
C ARG A 59 3.39 -10.18 4.84
N ALA A 60 3.47 -11.51 4.73
CA ALA A 60 3.95 -12.38 5.79
C ALA A 60 5.40 -12.09 6.24
N VAL A 61 6.22 -11.50 5.37
CA VAL A 61 7.64 -11.22 5.66
C VAL A 61 7.85 -9.77 6.14
N PHE A 62 7.20 -8.78 5.53
CA PHE A 62 7.52 -7.37 5.73
C PHE A 62 6.44 -6.54 6.43
N GLU A 63 5.19 -7.01 6.53
CA GLU A 63 4.11 -6.23 7.16
C GLU A 63 4.46 -5.84 8.60
N GLU A 64 5.01 -6.78 9.37
CA GLU A 64 5.45 -6.52 10.75
C GLU A 64 6.48 -5.38 10.82
N TRP A 65 7.42 -5.32 9.88
CA TRP A 65 8.43 -4.27 9.84
C TRP A 65 7.82 -2.92 9.44
N PHE A 66 6.89 -2.91 8.49
CA PHE A 66 6.22 -1.68 8.09
C PHE A 66 5.37 -1.08 9.21
N VAL A 67 4.70 -1.93 9.99
CA VAL A 67 3.97 -1.51 11.20
C VAL A 67 4.95 -1.04 12.28
N HIS A 68 6.02 -1.79 12.55
CA HIS A 68 7.00 -1.46 13.58
C HIS A 68 7.70 -0.11 13.32
N HIS A 69 8.11 0.13 12.08
CA HIS A 69 8.76 1.37 11.65
C HIS A 69 7.77 2.50 11.31
N ARG A 70 6.46 2.28 11.52
CA ARG A 70 5.38 3.25 11.28
C ARG A 70 5.48 3.87 9.89
N VAL A 71 5.55 3.02 8.86
CA VAL A 71 5.47 3.50 7.47
C VAL A 71 4.19 4.29 7.31
N ASP A 72 4.24 5.44 6.62
CA ASP A 72 3.08 6.31 6.49
C ASP A 72 2.14 5.82 5.40
N VAL A 73 2.71 5.47 4.25
CA VAL A 73 1.98 5.02 3.07
C VAL A 73 2.81 4.05 2.24
N ILE A 74 2.15 3.02 1.71
CA ILE A 74 2.71 2.08 0.75
C ILE A 74 1.96 2.22 -0.57
N PHE A 75 2.69 2.53 -1.63
CA PHE A 75 2.15 2.58 -2.99
C PHE A 75 2.47 1.29 -3.74
N ALA A 76 1.45 0.75 -4.38
CA ALA A 76 1.50 -0.40 -5.26
C ALA A 76 0.89 -0.07 -6.62
N GLY A 77 1.22 -0.89 -7.62
CA GLY A 77 0.57 -0.88 -8.93
C GLY A 77 -0.05 -2.26 -9.18
N HIS A 78 0.37 -2.88 -10.28
CA HIS A 78 0.06 -4.26 -10.67
C HIS A 78 -1.42 -4.52 -10.99
N VAL A 79 -2.33 -4.26 -10.07
CA VAL A 79 -3.77 -4.29 -10.32
C VAL A 79 -4.18 -3.03 -11.07
N HIS A 80 -4.83 -3.18 -12.22
CA HIS A 80 -5.19 -2.09 -13.13
C HIS A 80 -6.45 -1.34 -12.68
N ALA A 81 -6.45 -0.87 -11.44
CA ALA A 81 -7.50 -0.10 -10.80
C ALA A 81 -6.91 0.74 -9.66
N TYR A 82 -7.76 1.57 -9.05
CA TYR A 82 -7.44 2.31 -7.84
C TYR A 82 -8.06 1.63 -6.61
N GLU A 83 -7.29 1.54 -5.53
CA GLU A 83 -7.79 1.12 -4.22
C GLU A 83 -6.99 1.79 -3.09
N ARG A 84 -7.68 2.19 -2.02
CA ARG A 84 -7.10 2.72 -0.79
C ARG A 84 -7.65 1.95 0.40
N SER A 85 -6.76 1.51 1.28
CA SER A 85 -7.13 0.86 2.54
C SER A 85 -7.36 1.86 3.68
N TYR A 86 -7.94 1.39 4.78
CA TYR A 86 -7.73 1.99 6.10
C TYR A 86 -6.34 1.59 6.65
N ARG A 87 -5.92 2.22 7.76
CA ARG A 87 -4.73 1.77 8.51
C ARG A 87 -5.09 0.50 9.29
N ILE A 88 -4.68 -0.63 8.74
CA ILE A 88 -4.99 -1.97 9.22
C ILE A 88 -3.72 -2.84 9.17
N SER A 89 -3.63 -3.82 10.07
CA SER A 89 -2.55 -4.81 10.07
C SER A 89 -3.08 -6.21 10.33
N ASN A 90 -2.40 -7.21 9.78
CA ASN A 90 -2.70 -8.63 10.00
C ASN A 90 -1.45 -9.39 10.48
N ILE A 91 -0.75 -8.77 11.43
CA ILE A 91 0.51 -9.26 12.02
C ILE A 91 0.31 -10.12 13.27
N ARG A 92 -0.93 -10.29 13.74
CA ARG A 92 -1.26 -11.07 14.93
C ARG A 92 -1.43 -12.57 14.66
N TYR A 93 -1.38 -12.96 13.39
CA TYR A 93 -1.58 -14.34 13.00
C TYR A 93 -0.54 -15.26 13.66
N ASN A 94 -1.06 -16.14 14.50
CA ASN A 94 -0.34 -17.27 15.05
C ASN A 94 -1.16 -18.54 14.75
N VAL A 95 -0.50 -19.57 14.19
CA VAL A 95 -1.11 -20.86 13.80
C VAL A 95 -1.95 -21.46 14.92
N SER A 96 -1.54 -21.28 16.18
CA SER A 96 -2.26 -21.80 17.35
C SER A 96 -3.49 -20.95 17.75
N SER A 97 -3.47 -19.64 17.46
CA SER A 97 -4.55 -18.70 17.82
C SER A 97 -5.64 -18.59 16.76
N GLY A 98 -5.29 -18.78 15.48
CA GLY A 98 -6.19 -18.59 14.36
C GLY A 98 -6.58 -17.13 14.06
N GLU A 99 -5.91 -16.14 14.67
CA GLU A 99 -6.18 -14.71 14.43
C GLU A 99 -5.72 -14.29 13.03
N CYS A 100 -6.51 -14.57 11.99
CA CYS A 100 -6.14 -14.37 10.58
C CYS A 100 -6.76 -13.13 9.92
N TYR A 101 -7.56 -12.36 10.66
CA TYR A 101 -8.28 -11.21 10.11
C TYR A 101 -7.54 -9.90 10.38
N PRO A 102 -7.41 -9.03 9.36
CA PRO A 102 -6.84 -7.69 9.55
C PRO A 102 -7.66 -6.88 10.55
N VAL A 103 -6.97 -6.13 11.40
CA VAL A 103 -7.58 -5.28 12.43
C VAL A 103 -7.11 -3.82 12.29
N PRO A 104 -7.92 -2.83 12.70
CA PRO A 104 -7.48 -1.44 12.73
C PRO A 104 -6.22 -1.25 13.58
N ASP A 105 -5.21 -0.59 13.01
CA ASP A 105 -3.92 -0.35 13.65
C ASP A 105 -3.37 1.01 13.24
N LYS A 106 -3.29 1.94 14.18
CA LYS A 106 -2.79 3.30 13.92
C LYS A 106 -1.31 3.34 13.52
N SER A 107 -0.55 2.30 13.85
CA SER A 107 0.87 2.17 13.48
C SER A 107 1.05 1.64 12.06
N ALA A 108 0.01 1.05 11.46
CA ALA A 108 0.06 0.51 10.12
C ALA A 108 -0.01 1.62 9.05
N PRO A 109 0.65 1.44 7.90
CA PRO A 109 0.54 2.37 6.78
C PRO A 109 -0.86 2.37 6.18
N VAL A 110 -1.14 3.39 5.38
CA VAL A 110 -2.20 3.33 4.37
C VAL A 110 -1.66 2.58 3.16
N TYR A 111 -2.36 1.55 2.69
CA TYR A 111 -2.01 0.81 1.47
C TYR A 111 -2.81 1.39 0.30
N ILE A 112 -2.11 1.69 -0.79
CA ILE A 112 -2.71 2.32 -1.97
C ILE A 112 -2.26 1.56 -3.21
N THR A 113 -3.24 1.06 -3.96
CA THR A 113 -3.08 0.56 -5.32
C THR A 113 -3.39 1.69 -6.29
N VAL A 114 -2.41 2.04 -7.13
CA VAL A 114 -2.48 3.05 -8.20
C VAL A 114 -1.86 2.47 -9.47
N GLY A 115 -2.41 1.34 -9.94
CA GLY A 115 -1.96 0.63 -11.14
C GLY A 115 -2.74 1.00 -12.40
N ASP A 116 -3.56 2.04 -12.32
CA ASP A 116 -4.56 2.50 -13.28
C ASP A 116 -4.03 3.50 -14.31
N GLY A 117 -2.75 3.41 -14.67
CA GLY A 117 -2.08 4.38 -15.54
C GLY A 117 -2.43 4.30 -17.04
N GLY A 118 -3.26 3.36 -17.49
CA GLY A 118 -3.66 3.26 -18.92
C GLY A 118 -2.93 2.19 -19.73
N ASN A 119 -2.55 1.07 -19.12
CA ASN A 119 -1.89 -0.01 -19.85
C ASN A 119 -2.83 -0.72 -20.86
N GLN A 120 -2.23 -1.46 -21.80
CA GLN A 120 -2.91 -2.13 -22.91
C GLN A 120 -3.84 -3.28 -22.51
N GLU A 121 -3.67 -3.86 -21.32
CA GLU A 121 -4.47 -5.02 -20.85
C GLU A 121 -5.86 -4.60 -20.37
N GLY A 122 -6.09 -3.30 -20.17
CA GLY A 122 -7.36 -2.75 -19.75
C GLY A 122 -7.50 -2.61 -18.23
N LEU A 123 -8.69 -2.20 -17.79
CA LEU A 123 -9.03 -2.00 -16.38
C LEU A 123 -9.43 -3.31 -15.69
N ALA A 124 -8.98 -3.47 -14.44
CA ALA A 124 -9.39 -4.56 -13.55
C ALA A 124 -10.74 -4.21 -12.89
N GLY A 125 -11.85 -4.51 -13.58
CA GLY A 125 -13.18 -4.04 -13.19
C GLY A 125 -13.91 -4.81 -12.09
N ARG A 126 -13.39 -5.96 -11.63
CA ARG A 126 -14.09 -6.84 -10.69
C ARG A 126 -13.45 -6.78 -9.30
N PHE A 127 -14.26 -6.50 -8.30
CA PHE A 127 -13.84 -6.47 -6.91
C PHE A 127 -14.66 -7.48 -6.11
N LEU A 128 -14.09 -7.96 -5.01
CA LEU A 128 -14.79 -8.78 -4.03
C LEU A 128 -16.06 -8.06 -3.55
N ASP A 129 -17.17 -8.79 -3.48
CA ASP A 129 -18.45 -8.30 -2.98
C ASP A 129 -18.93 -9.18 -1.81
N PRO A 130 -19.23 -8.59 -0.63
CA PRO A 130 -19.20 -7.16 -0.30
C PRO A 130 -17.78 -6.58 -0.19
N GLN A 131 -17.67 -5.24 -0.16
CA GLN A 131 -16.41 -4.54 0.13
C GLN A 131 -15.86 -4.97 1.49
N PRO A 132 -14.63 -5.51 1.55
CA PRO A 132 -14.05 -5.92 2.81
C PRO A 132 -13.73 -4.69 3.68
N GLU A 133 -13.82 -4.85 5.00
CA GLU A 133 -13.70 -3.74 5.96
C GLU A 133 -12.36 -3.00 5.91
N TYR A 134 -11.30 -3.63 5.38
CA TYR A 134 -10.00 -2.98 5.21
C TYR A 134 -9.97 -1.99 4.04
N SER A 135 -10.84 -2.14 3.05
CA SER A 135 -10.88 -1.31 1.85
C SER A 135 -11.72 -0.08 2.12
N ALA A 136 -11.12 1.11 2.04
CA ALA A 136 -11.79 2.38 2.32
C ALA A 136 -12.43 2.99 1.06
N PHE A 137 -11.74 2.89 -0.07
CA PHE A 137 -12.23 3.33 -1.38
C PHE A 137 -11.62 2.45 -2.46
N ARG A 138 -12.38 2.14 -3.51
CA ARG A 138 -11.91 1.35 -4.66
C ARG A 138 -12.71 1.67 -5.90
N GLU A 139 -12.04 1.79 -7.04
CA GLU A 139 -12.68 2.09 -8.30
C GLU A 139 -11.81 1.65 -9.50
N ALA A 140 -12.45 1.09 -10.53
CA ALA A 140 -11.79 0.76 -11.79
C ALA A 140 -12.01 1.88 -12.82
N SER A 141 -11.14 2.89 -12.77
CA SER A 141 -11.04 3.97 -13.76
C SER A 141 -9.58 4.27 -14.00
N TYR A 142 -9.20 4.76 -15.18
CA TYR A 142 -7.84 5.25 -15.39
C TYR A 142 -7.62 6.56 -14.64
N GLY A 143 -6.41 6.78 -14.16
CA GLY A 143 -6.12 7.93 -13.34
C GLY A 143 -4.64 8.08 -12.97
N HIS A 144 -4.40 9.02 -12.07
CA HIS A 144 -3.11 9.25 -11.45
C HIS A 144 -3.29 9.88 -10.07
N SER A 145 -2.27 9.79 -9.24
CA SER A 145 -2.32 10.32 -7.88
C SER A 145 -1.25 11.36 -7.61
N THR A 146 -1.57 12.31 -6.75
CA THR A 146 -0.64 13.30 -6.22
C THR A 146 -0.52 13.16 -4.70
N LEU A 147 0.70 13.25 -4.20
CA LEU A 147 1.00 13.33 -2.76
C LEU A 147 1.74 14.65 -2.51
N GLU A 148 1.08 15.55 -1.80
CA GLU A 148 1.58 16.88 -1.48
C GLU A 148 1.98 16.95 0.00
N ILE A 149 3.28 16.83 0.27
CA ILE A 149 3.83 16.97 1.63
C ILE A 149 3.88 18.45 1.99
N GLN A 150 3.06 18.86 2.97
CA GLN A 150 2.98 20.26 3.40
C GLN A 150 3.96 20.57 4.51
N ASN A 151 4.05 19.68 5.50
CA ASN A 151 4.94 19.80 6.64
C ASN A 151 5.17 18.42 7.27
N ARG A 152 5.78 18.39 8.47
CA ARG A 152 6.12 17.13 9.14
C ARG A 152 4.91 16.32 9.63
N THR A 153 3.72 16.91 9.74
CA THR A 153 2.51 16.27 10.29
C THR A 153 1.37 16.10 9.29
N HIS A 154 1.35 16.84 8.18
CA HIS A 154 0.28 16.80 7.19
C HIS A 154 0.81 16.60 5.77
N ALA A 155 0.25 15.61 5.06
CA ALA A 155 0.38 15.47 3.62
C ALA A 155 -1.01 15.24 3.00
N PHE A 156 -1.27 15.87 1.86
CA PHE A 156 -2.52 15.72 1.13
C PHE A 156 -2.35 14.70 0.03
N TYR A 157 -3.25 13.72 -0.04
CA TYR A 157 -3.29 12.76 -1.12
C TYR A 157 -4.56 12.96 -1.95
N HIS A 158 -4.39 12.94 -3.27
CA HIS A 158 -5.47 13.02 -4.23
C HIS A 158 -5.32 11.92 -5.27
N TRP A 159 -6.42 11.25 -5.61
CA TRP A 159 -6.52 10.43 -6.82
C TRP A 159 -7.45 11.12 -7.82
N ASN A 160 -6.93 11.30 -9.03
CA ASN A 160 -7.58 12.02 -10.12
C ASN A 160 -7.85 11.04 -11.26
N ARG A 161 -9.12 10.85 -11.59
CA ARG A 161 -9.53 10.11 -12.78
C ARG A 161 -9.13 10.87 -14.04
N ASN A 162 -8.82 10.13 -15.09
CA ASN A 162 -8.63 10.64 -16.44
C ASN A 162 -10.00 10.90 -17.10
N ASP A 163 -10.80 11.77 -16.49
CA ASP A 163 -12.07 12.24 -17.03
C ASP A 163 -11.86 13.60 -17.73
N ASP A 164 -12.34 13.73 -18.98
CA ASP A 164 -12.18 14.88 -19.89
C ASP A 164 -12.33 16.29 -19.27
N GLY A 165 -11.30 16.77 -18.57
CA GLY A 165 -11.17 18.15 -18.10
C GLY A 165 -11.67 18.47 -16.68
N LYS A 166 -12.10 17.48 -15.87
CA LYS A 166 -12.44 17.74 -14.46
C LYS A 166 -11.18 17.80 -13.61
N LYS A 167 -10.92 18.96 -12.98
CA LYS A 167 -9.80 19.17 -12.03
C LYS A 167 -10.13 18.75 -10.59
N VAL A 168 -11.09 17.84 -10.40
CA VAL A 168 -11.58 17.47 -9.06
C VAL A 168 -11.08 16.06 -8.75
N ALA A 169 -10.33 15.94 -7.65
CA ALA A 169 -9.93 14.66 -7.12
C ALA A 169 -11.18 13.82 -6.80
N THR A 170 -11.21 12.58 -7.31
CA THR A 170 -12.35 11.67 -7.09
C THR A 170 -12.29 11.07 -5.69
N ASP A 171 -11.08 10.77 -5.22
CA ASP A 171 -10.81 10.45 -3.82
C ASP A 171 -9.71 11.36 -3.30
N SER A 172 -9.84 11.78 -2.03
CA SER A 172 -8.83 12.60 -1.37
C SER A 172 -8.85 12.38 0.12
N PHE A 173 -7.66 12.41 0.74
CA PHE A 173 -7.54 12.30 2.18
C PHE A 173 -6.27 12.97 2.69
N VAL A 174 -6.26 13.25 4.00
CA VAL A 174 -5.11 13.82 4.70
C VAL A 174 -4.39 12.71 5.44
N LEU A 175 -3.11 12.53 5.12
CA LEU A 175 -2.22 11.71 5.91
C LEU A 175 -1.74 12.51 7.12
N HIS A 176 -1.78 11.86 8.28
CA HIS A 176 -1.18 12.34 9.52
C HIS A 176 -0.03 11.41 9.91
N ASN A 177 1.10 12.04 10.21
CA ASN A 177 2.34 11.43 10.68
C ASN A 177 2.51 11.68 12.18
#